data_AF-Q4SV11-F1
#
_entry.id   AF-Q4SV11-F1
#
_cell.length_a   1.000
_cell.length_b   1.000
_cell.length_c   1.000
_cell.angle_alpha   90.00
_cell.angle_beta   90.00
_cell.angle_gamma   90.00
#
_symmetry.space_group_name_H-M   'P 1'
#
loop_
_entity.id
_entity.type
_entity.pdbx_description
1 polymer ?
#
loop_
_entity_poly.entity_id
_entity_poly.type
_entity_poly.pdbx_seq_one_letter_code
_entity_poly.pdbx_strand_id
1 'polypeptide(L)' 'EDAGRLGAGEREAFDARNILKRFGAHPFGEFELNTVLLSQRYSTDCTGYYASAGSINFS' A
#
# COMPACT_ATOMS: atom_id res chain seq x y z
N GLU A 1 -11.05 36.30 13.34
CA GLU A 1 -11.49 35.05 12.71
C GLU A 1 -11.37 35.22 11.21
N ASP A 2 -10.51 34.45 10.56
CA ASP A 2 -10.63 34.16 9.13
C ASP A 2 -9.87 32.85 8.88
N ALA A 3 -10.62 31.75 8.89
CA ALA A 3 -10.13 30.42 8.56
C ALA A 3 -10.95 29.94 7.37
N GLY A 4 -10.41 30.02 6.16
CA GLY A 4 -11.09 29.41 5.02
C GLY A 4 -10.70 29.90 3.64
N ARG A 5 -9.46 29.65 3.20
CA ARG A 5 -9.17 29.33 1.78
C ARG A 5 -7.73 28.84 1.59
N LEU A 6 -7.51 27.55 1.83
CA LEU A 6 -6.38 26.88 1.18
C LEU A 6 -6.80 26.64 -0.26
N GLY A 7 -6.24 27.43 -1.18
CA GLY A 7 -6.54 27.39 -2.59
C GLY A 7 -6.24 26.02 -3.20
N ALA A 8 -7.10 25.59 -4.12
CA ALA A 8 -6.82 24.53 -5.06
C ALA A 8 -5.66 24.99 -5.97
N GLY A 9 -4.41 24.77 -5.56
CA GLY A 9 -3.26 25.34 -6.28
C GLY A 9 -1.96 24.59 -6.11
N GLU A 10 -1.65 24.04 -4.94
CA GLU A 10 -0.39 23.32 -4.74
C GLU A 10 -0.66 22.02 -4.02
N ARG A 11 -0.53 20.90 -4.76
CA ARG A 11 -0.44 19.58 -4.12
C ARG A 11 0.89 19.53 -3.40
N GLU A 12 0.86 19.52 -2.08
CA GLU A 12 2.05 19.27 -1.27
C GLU A 12 2.63 17.90 -1.65
N ALA A 13 3.95 17.83 -1.84
CA ALA A 13 4.62 16.57 -2.05
C ALA A 13 4.56 15.73 -0.76
N PHE A 14 4.21 14.46 -0.87
CA PHE A 14 4.14 13.57 0.29
C PHE A 14 5.52 13.38 0.93
N ASP A 15 5.66 13.82 2.19
CA ASP A 15 6.87 13.60 3.01
C ASP A 15 6.65 12.48 4.04
N ALA A 16 7.19 11.30 3.74
CA ALA A 16 7.08 10.12 4.60
C ALA A 16 8.05 10.12 5.80
N ARG A 17 8.96 11.10 5.95
CA ARG A 17 10.04 11.04 6.96
C ARG A 17 9.51 10.88 8.38
N ASN A 18 8.42 11.56 8.73
CA ASN A 18 7.84 11.47 10.08
C ASN A 18 7.16 10.12 10.35
N ILE A 19 6.59 9.50 9.32
CA ILE A 19 6.00 8.16 9.40
C ILE A 19 7.12 7.15 9.68
N LEU A 20 8.21 7.19 8.91
CA LEU A 20 9.36 6.31 9.11
C LEU A 20 10.01 6.50 10.49
N LYS A 21 10.15 7.75 10.96
CA LYS A 21 10.66 8.03 12.32
C LYS A 21 9.80 7.38 13.41
N ARG A 22 8.47 7.42 13.23
CA ARG A 22 7.53 6.91 14.24
C ARG A 22 7.40 5.39 14.23
N PHE A 23 7.49 4.77 13.05
CA PHE A 23 7.17 3.35 12.87
C PHE A 23 8.35 2.49 12.42
N GLY A 24 9.57 3.03 12.33
CA GLY A 24 10.74 2.31 11.80
C GLY A 24 11.11 1.04 12.56
N ALA A 25 10.76 0.94 13.85
CA ALA A 25 10.92 -0.27 14.66
C ALA A 25 9.58 -0.84 15.17
N HIS A 26 8.46 -0.42 14.58
CA HIS A 26 7.14 -0.87 15.00
C HIS A 26 6.84 -2.27 14.43
N PRO A 27 6.47 -3.25 15.27
CA PRO A 27 6.11 -4.58 14.78
C PRO A 27 4.69 -4.57 14.19
N PHE A 28 4.58 -4.69 12.87
CA PHE A 28 3.29 -4.73 12.17
C PHE A 28 2.58 -6.09 12.23
N GLY A 29 3.26 -7.12 12.73
CA GLY A 29 2.76 -8.48 12.84
C GLY A 29 3.70 -9.49 12.20
N GLU A 30 3.29 -10.75 12.28
CA GLU A 30 3.95 -11.90 11.67
C GLU A 30 3.10 -12.41 10.48
N PHE A 31 3.74 -13.05 9.50
CA PHE A 31 3.04 -13.65 8.37
C PHE A 31 3.66 -14.98 8.00
N GLU A 32 2.81 -15.98 7.73
CA GLU A 32 3.19 -17.30 7.23
C GLU A 32 3.10 -17.33 5.70
N LEU A 33 4.20 -17.74 5.05
CA LEU A 33 4.26 -17.80 3.59
C LEU A 33 3.62 -19.09 3.06
N ASN A 34 2.39 -18.98 2.56
CA ASN A 34 1.59 -20.12 2.11
C ASN A 34 1.56 -20.35 0.59
N THR A 35 1.66 -19.27 -0.20
CA THR A 35 1.41 -19.31 -1.65
C THR A 35 2.25 -18.26 -2.38
N VAL A 36 2.69 -18.58 -3.60
CA VAL A 36 3.21 -17.61 -4.57
C VAL A 36 2.20 -17.47 -5.71
N LEU A 37 1.86 -16.22 -6.05
CA LEU A 37 0.95 -15.88 -7.15
C LEU A 37 1.73 -15.20 -8.28
N LEU A 38 1.51 -15.63 -9.52
CA LEU A 38 2.02 -14.95 -10.71
C LEU A 38 1.03 -13.87 -11.13
N SER A 39 1.27 -12.62 -10.72
CA SER A 39 0.37 -11.51 -10.99
C SER A 39 0.41 -11.02 -12.44
N GLN A 40 -0.75 -10.61 -12.96
CA GLN A 40 -0.91 -9.95 -14.25
C GLN A 40 -1.01 -8.44 -14.03
N ARG A 41 -0.02 -7.69 -14.55
CA ARG A 41 -0.06 -6.23 -14.51
C ARG A 41 -1.23 -5.71 -15.35
N TYR A 42 -1.85 -4.62 -14.91
CA TYR A 42 -3.00 -3.97 -15.57
C TYR A 42 -4.32 -4.75 -15.51
N SER A 43 -4.38 -5.82 -14.71
CA SER A 43 -5.60 -6.56 -14.42
C SER A 43 -5.77 -6.68 -12.90
N THR A 44 -7.00 -6.51 -12.43
CA THR A 44 -7.37 -6.57 -11.01
C THR A 44 -8.52 -7.55 -10.82
N ASP A 45 -8.50 -8.29 -9.72
CA ASP A 45 -9.65 -9.11 -9.33
C ASP A 45 -10.67 -8.32 -8.49
N CYS A 46 -11.75 -8.97 -8.08
CA CYS A 46 -12.80 -8.35 -7.27
C CYS A 46 -12.41 -8.08 -5.81
N THR A 47 -11.19 -8.46 -5.39
CA THR A 47 -10.68 -8.28 -4.02
C THR A 47 -9.74 -7.08 -3.89
N GLY A 48 -9.41 -6.42 -5.01
CA GLY A 48 -8.51 -5.26 -5.06
C GLY A 48 -7.04 -5.63 -5.23
N TYR A 49 -6.74 -6.91 -5.43
CA TYR A 49 -5.40 -7.38 -5.78
C TYR A 49 -5.23 -7.48 -7.30
N TYR A 50 -3.98 -7.63 -7.75
CA TYR A 50 -3.71 -7.98 -9.14
C TYR A 50 -4.32 -9.35 -9.45
N ALA A 51 -4.96 -9.46 -10.61
CA ALA A 51 -5.42 -10.76 -11.09
C ALA A 51 -4.24 -11.72 -11.24
N SER A 52 -4.41 -12.98 -10.85
CA SER A 52 -3.36 -14.01 -10.94
C SER A 52 -3.46 -14.80 -12.25
N ALA A 53 -2.34 -15.02 -12.92
CA ALA A 53 -2.20 -15.95 -14.04
C ALA A 53 -1.92 -17.39 -13.58
N GLY A 54 -1.52 -17.59 -12.33
CA GLY A 54 -1.21 -18.90 -11.78
C GLY A 54 -0.73 -18.84 -10.34
N SER A 55 -0.70 -19.97 -9.66
CA SER A 55 -0.29 -20.05 -8.26
C SER A 55 0.45 -21.35 -7.95
N ILE A 56 1.30 -21.29 -6.92
CA ILE A 56 1.94 -22.45 -6.30
C ILE A 56 1.73 -22.35 -4.79
N ASN A 57 1.19 -23.40 -4.19
CA ASN A 57 1.06 -23.52 -2.74
C ASN A 57 2.25 -24.31 -2.17
N PHE A 58 2.65 -24.00 -0.94
CA PHE A 58 3.77 -24.66 -0.26
C PHE A 58 3.35 -25.83 0.64
N SER A 59 2.05 -26.10 0.74
CA SER A 59 1.43 -27.22 1.46
C SER A 59 1.04 -28.37 0.54
#